data_AF-A0A7G6WR75-F1
#
_entry.id   AF-A0A7G6WR75-F1
#
_cell.length_a   1.000
_cell.length_b   1.000
_cell.length_c   1.000
_cell.angle_alpha   90.00
_cell.angle_beta   90.00
_cell.angle_gamma   90.00
#
_symmetry.space_group_name_H-M   'P 1'
#
loop_
_entity.id
_entity.type
_entity.pdbx_description
1 polymer ?
#
loop_
_entity_poly.entity_id
_entity_poly.type
_entity_poly.pdbx_seq_one_letter_code
_entity_poly.pdbx_strand_id
1 'polypeptide(L)'
;MITAFGARAAGAVQRWPWWLQVGALYVAARLVSACIFMAAALHQGPNPWFPAVPDYWNFINIWDARWYGRIITDGYPSRLPTDAAGNVQENAWAFYPLFPALGQALAGLTGISPATALTVVAMLAGLGAALVLYCLFRHKASHTAALWGVAFFATFPVSAILQAPYAEPLTIFLLATALLLVIGHHYFAAMPVVVLLCLSRPVGVPFAAMVGLLFLWRLVERRREQRPGTHSLRELASLAGLTVIGGASALLWPATAWAATGDIEAYTKTETVWRGHRLVPFKPWFDTGVDLFGPVLGIVAPFVFAGLFVLLLFSPPVVRLGVELRLWCACYMGYLLLFLHPQTSTFRMLLPLFPLALAAALLSRSKAYRGTVLTMFILLQIVWIVWLWAWAQLPGGGDYPP
;
A
#
# COMPACT_ATOMS: atom_id res chain seq x y z
N MET A 1 17.05 38.94 -6.70
CA MET A 1 17.62 38.06 -7.74
C MET A 1 17.20 36.59 -7.56
N ILE A 2 17.29 36.02 -6.34
CA ILE A 2 16.83 34.65 -5.99
C ILE A 2 15.33 34.42 -6.26
N THR A 3 14.48 35.41 -5.97
CA THR A 3 13.03 35.36 -6.20
C THR A 3 12.64 35.34 -7.69
N ALA A 4 13.39 36.04 -8.54
CA ALA A 4 13.16 36.06 -9.98
C ALA A 4 13.63 34.75 -10.65
N PHE A 5 14.70 34.14 -10.16
CA PHE A 5 15.19 32.84 -10.64
C PHE A 5 14.22 31.71 -10.25
N GLY A 6 13.72 31.71 -9.01
CA GLY A 6 12.69 30.77 -8.55
C GLY A 6 11.37 30.90 -9.33
N ALA A 7 10.94 32.12 -9.65
CA ALA A 7 9.75 32.36 -10.46
C ALA A 7 9.91 31.88 -11.92
N ARG A 8 11.10 32.08 -12.52
CA ARG A 8 11.41 31.58 -13.88
C ARG A 8 11.52 30.06 -13.92
N ALA A 9 12.15 29.44 -12.93
CA ALA A 9 12.21 27.98 -12.80
C ALA A 9 10.82 27.36 -12.60
N ALA A 10 9.98 27.97 -11.76
CA ALA A 10 8.59 27.54 -11.58
C ALA A 10 7.75 27.67 -12.87
N GLY A 11 7.95 28.73 -13.64
CA GLY A 11 7.30 28.92 -14.95
C GLY A 11 7.77 27.93 -16.02
N ALA A 12 9.04 27.52 -15.99
CA ALA A 12 9.59 26.52 -16.90
C ALA A 12 9.05 25.11 -16.61
N VAL A 13 8.96 24.72 -15.34
CA VAL A 13 8.40 23.41 -14.92
C VAL A 13 6.91 23.30 -15.27
N GLN A 14 6.15 24.39 -15.20
CA GLN A 14 4.73 24.40 -15.62
C GLN A 14 4.53 24.07 -17.10
N ARG A 15 5.55 24.27 -17.94
CA ARG A 15 5.49 23.98 -19.38
C ARG A 15 5.91 22.54 -19.72
N TRP A 16 6.44 21.79 -18.76
CA TRP A 16 6.80 20.39 -18.99
C TRP A 16 5.54 19.55 -19.22
N PRO A 17 5.62 18.50 -20.05
CA PRO A 17 4.54 17.52 -20.14
C PRO A 17 4.29 16.90 -18.76
N TRP A 18 3.03 16.55 -18.49
CA TRP A 18 2.60 16.14 -17.15
C TRP A 18 3.40 14.96 -16.58
N TRP A 19 3.83 14.03 -17.43
CA TRP A 19 4.57 12.84 -17.01
C TRP A 19 5.99 13.18 -16.54
N LEU A 20 6.63 14.21 -17.12
CA LEU A 20 7.91 14.73 -16.62
C LEU A 20 7.74 15.44 -15.28
N GLN A 21 6.65 16.19 -15.09
CA GLN A 21 6.38 16.85 -13.81
C GLN A 21 6.18 15.82 -12.68
N VAL A 22 5.39 14.78 -12.96
CA VAL A 22 5.14 13.68 -12.01
C VAL A 22 6.42 12.88 -11.75
N GLY A 23 7.17 12.54 -12.81
CA GLY A 23 8.43 11.82 -12.69
C GLY A 23 9.47 12.60 -11.87
N ALA A 24 9.63 13.89 -12.14
CA ALA A 24 10.54 14.75 -11.38
C ALA A 24 10.15 14.85 -9.90
N LEU A 25 8.85 14.98 -9.61
CA LEU A 25 8.32 14.99 -8.25
C LEU A 25 8.62 13.66 -7.54
N TYR A 26 8.37 12.53 -8.20
CA TYR A 26 8.64 11.21 -7.64
C TYR A 26 10.14 11.04 -7.35
N VAL A 27 11.01 11.33 -8.31
CA VAL A 27 12.46 11.24 -8.15
C VAL A 27 12.95 12.14 -7.02
N ALA A 28 12.47 13.40 -6.95
CA ALA A 28 12.84 14.30 -5.86
C ALA A 28 12.43 13.76 -4.48
N ALA A 29 11.21 13.20 -4.37
CA ALA A 29 10.76 12.57 -3.12
C ALA A 29 11.62 11.36 -2.73
N ARG A 30 12.03 10.53 -3.71
CA ARG A 30 12.92 9.38 -3.48
C ARG A 30 14.33 9.79 -3.08
N LEU A 31 14.87 10.88 -3.64
CA LEU A 31 16.15 11.43 -3.20
C LEU A 31 16.08 11.91 -1.75
N VAL A 32 15.00 12.57 -1.35
CA VAL A 32 14.77 12.95 0.06
C VAL A 32 14.71 11.70 0.95
N SER A 33 13.91 10.69 0.59
CA SER A 33 13.85 9.42 1.31
C SER A 33 15.23 8.75 1.41
N ALA A 34 16.03 8.78 0.34
CA ALA A 34 17.37 8.21 0.32
C ALA A 34 18.33 8.94 1.27
N CYS A 35 18.27 10.28 1.32
CA CYS A 35 19.04 11.07 2.28
C CYS A 35 18.66 10.72 3.73
N ILE A 36 17.35 10.56 4.02
CA ILE A 36 16.88 10.20 5.36
C ILE A 36 17.33 8.78 5.73
N PHE A 37 17.18 7.81 4.82
CA PHE A 37 17.69 6.45 5.03
C PHE A 37 19.19 6.43 5.28
N MET A 38 19.98 7.16 4.48
CA MET A 38 21.42 7.25 4.67
C MET A 38 21.78 7.84 6.04
N ALA A 39 21.09 8.92 6.44
CA ALA A 39 21.30 9.54 7.75
C ALA A 39 20.93 8.60 8.91
N ALA A 40 19.86 7.81 8.77
CA ALA A 40 19.49 6.80 9.76
C ALA A 40 20.48 5.62 9.79
N ALA A 41 20.96 5.18 8.62
CA ALA A 41 21.94 4.11 8.50
C ALA A 41 23.25 4.42 9.26
N LEU A 42 23.69 5.70 9.26
CA LEU A 42 24.84 6.15 10.04
C LEU A 42 24.70 5.95 11.56
N HIS A 43 23.47 5.85 12.05
CA HIS A 43 23.16 5.66 13.47
C HIS A 43 22.67 4.24 13.79
N GLN A 44 22.58 3.35 12.79
CA GLN A 44 22.14 1.98 12.99
C GLN A 44 23.17 1.20 13.81
N GLY A 45 22.76 0.75 14.99
CA GLY A 45 23.53 -0.15 15.82
C GLY A 45 23.64 -1.56 15.24
N PRO A 46 24.26 -2.50 15.98
CA PRO A 46 24.27 -3.91 15.61
C PRO A 46 22.85 -4.40 15.31
N ASN A 47 22.68 -5.23 14.29
CA ASN A 47 21.40 -5.80 13.90
C ASN A 47 21.59 -7.24 13.40
N PRO A 48 20.52 -8.03 13.20
CA PRO A 48 20.61 -9.44 12.82
C PRO A 48 21.12 -9.72 11.39
N TRP A 49 21.20 -8.70 10.52
CA TRP A 49 21.47 -8.91 9.10
C TRP A 49 22.84 -8.42 8.66
N PHE A 50 23.30 -7.28 9.19
CA PHE A 50 24.52 -6.61 8.77
C PHE A 50 25.27 -6.02 9.97
N PRO A 51 26.59 -5.77 9.84
CA PRO A 51 27.33 -4.98 10.81
C PRO A 51 26.67 -3.60 11.08
N ALA A 52 27.00 -3.01 12.22
CA ALA A 52 26.58 -1.65 12.56
C ALA A 52 27.05 -0.66 11.49
N VAL A 53 26.30 0.43 11.30
CA VAL A 53 26.56 1.44 10.26
C VAL A 53 26.61 0.83 8.84
N PRO A 54 25.55 0.13 8.39
CA PRO A 54 25.50 -0.43 7.05
C PRO A 54 25.46 0.68 5.98
N ASP A 55 25.87 0.34 4.76
CA ASP A 55 25.62 1.22 3.61
C ASP A 55 24.11 1.32 3.28
N TYR A 56 23.77 2.26 2.42
CA TYR A 56 22.38 2.48 2.00
C TYR A 56 21.70 1.22 1.45
N TRP A 57 22.40 0.43 0.63
CA TRP A 57 21.82 -0.73 -0.05
C TRP A 57 21.47 -1.85 0.93
N ASN A 58 22.32 -2.08 1.92
CA ASN A 58 22.06 -3.01 2.99
C ASN A 58 20.99 -2.48 3.95
N PHE A 59 20.99 -1.17 4.25
CA PHE A 59 20.02 -0.56 5.15
C PHE A 59 18.57 -0.58 4.63
N ILE A 60 18.36 -0.52 3.31
CA ILE A 60 17.03 -0.69 2.72
C ILE A 60 16.64 -2.16 2.53
N ASN A 61 17.60 -3.10 2.66
CA ASN A 61 17.43 -4.53 2.41
C ASN A 61 17.35 -5.35 3.71
N ILE A 62 16.52 -4.89 4.64
CA ILE A 62 16.20 -5.54 5.91
C ILE A 62 14.70 -5.85 5.99
N TRP A 63 14.26 -6.56 7.05
CA TRP A 63 12.86 -6.93 7.28
C TRP A 63 12.24 -7.74 6.11
N ASP A 64 11.09 -7.31 5.57
CA ASP A 64 10.35 -7.97 4.47
C ASP A 64 11.22 -8.22 3.23
N ALA A 65 12.22 -7.37 2.97
CA ALA A 65 13.14 -7.58 1.85
C ALA A 65 13.89 -8.92 1.94
N ARG A 66 14.20 -9.37 3.15
CA ARG A 66 14.88 -10.64 3.41
C ARG A 66 13.99 -11.84 3.09
N TRP A 67 12.67 -11.71 3.28
CA TRP A 67 11.71 -12.74 2.91
C TRP A 67 11.59 -12.89 1.40
N TYR A 68 11.55 -11.79 0.65
CA TYR A 68 11.59 -11.86 -0.82
C TYR A 68 12.90 -12.47 -1.33
N GLY A 69 14.04 -12.13 -0.72
CA GLY A 69 15.32 -12.79 -1.01
C GLY A 69 15.27 -14.30 -0.76
N ARG A 70 14.72 -14.72 0.39
CA ARG A 70 14.54 -16.14 0.74
C ARG A 70 13.66 -16.87 -0.26
N ILE A 71 12.56 -16.26 -0.72
CA ILE A 71 11.68 -16.86 -1.73
C ILE A 71 12.42 -17.10 -3.05
N ILE A 72 13.29 -16.17 -3.45
CA ILE A 72 14.06 -16.30 -4.69
C ILE A 72 15.09 -17.44 -4.58
N THR A 73 15.69 -17.63 -3.40
CA THR A 73 16.72 -18.66 -3.18
C THR A 73 16.12 -20.04 -2.89
N ASP A 74 15.15 -20.11 -1.99
CA ASP A 74 14.65 -21.36 -1.39
C ASP A 74 13.24 -21.74 -1.89
N GLY A 75 12.53 -20.82 -2.55
CA GLY A 75 11.14 -21.01 -2.94
C GLY A 75 10.17 -21.01 -1.75
N TYR A 76 8.99 -21.57 -1.98
CA TYR A 76 7.98 -21.76 -0.94
C TYR A 76 8.08 -23.17 -0.35
N PRO A 77 8.04 -23.31 0.99
CA PRO A 77 8.19 -24.62 1.62
C PRO A 77 6.95 -25.49 1.36
N SER A 78 7.18 -26.76 1.00
CA SER A 78 6.12 -27.77 0.80
C SER A 78 5.56 -28.34 2.10
N ARG A 79 6.23 -28.09 3.24
CA ARG A 79 5.72 -28.36 4.59
C ARG A 79 5.92 -27.12 5.43
N LEU A 80 4.91 -26.73 6.21
CA LEU A 80 5.04 -25.57 7.08
C LEU A 80 6.14 -25.84 8.12
N PRO A 81 7.09 -24.91 8.30
CA PRO A 81 8.09 -25.05 9.35
C PRO A 81 7.41 -24.97 10.71
N THR A 82 7.78 -25.85 11.63
CA THR A 82 7.26 -25.90 12.99
C THR A 82 8.39 -25.94 14.02
N ASP A 83 8.17 -25.42 15.22
CA ASP A 83 9.08 -25.60 16.34
C ASP A 83 8.99 -27.02 16.93
N ALA A 84 9.76 -27.29 18.00
CA ALA A 84 9.76 -28.57 18.70
C ALA A 84 8.41 -28.92 19.36
N ALA A 85 7.54 -27.93 19.57
CA ALA A 85 6.19 -28.11 20.12
C ALA A 85 5.12 -28.26 19.02
N GLY A 86 5.50 -28.20 17.74
CA GLY A 86 4.59 -28.31 16.60
C GLY A 86 3.90 -27.00 16.21
N ASN A 87 4.30 -25.86 16.79
CA ASN A 87 3.74 -24.57 16.41
C ASN A 87 4.36 -24.09 15.09
N VAL A 88 3.51 -23.71 14.14
CA VAL A 88 3.94 -23.11 12.87
C VAL A 88 4.80 -21.87 13.14
N GLN A 89 5.91 -21.77 12.42
CA GLN A 89 6.86 -20.66 12.49
C GLN A 89 6.66 -19.67 11.32
N GLU A 90 7.23 -18.47 11.47
CA GLU A 90 7.30 -17.48 10.40
C GLU A 90 7.87 -18.10 9.12
N ASN A 91 7.19 -17.87 8.00
CA ASN A 91 7.55 -18.55 6.76
C ASN A 91 7.14 -17.76 5.50
N ALA A 92 7.66 -18.21 4.37
CA ALA A 92 7.54 -17.53 3.08
C ALA A 92 6.10 -17.39 2.56
N TRP A 93 5.14 -18.23 2.99
CA TRP A 93 3.76 -18.16 2.50
C TRP A 93 3.02 -16.87 2.90
N ALA A 94 3.55 -16.10 3.85
CA ALA A 94 3.06 -14.75 4.20
C ALA A 94 3.30 -13.72 3.07
N PHE A 95 4.21 -14.02 2.15
CA PHE A 95 4.63 -13.12 1.09
C PHE A 95 4.14 -13.65 -0.25
N TYR A 96 3.47 -12.77 -0.99
CA TYR A 96 2.82 -13.11 -2.24
C TYR A 96 3.82 -13.17 -3.42
N PRO A 97 3.54 -13.97 -4.47
CA PRO A 97 4.56 -14.45 -5.40
C PRO A 97 4.95 -13.47 -6.50
N LEU A 98 4.10 -12.49 -6.84
CA LEU A 98 4.35 -11.69 -8.05
C LEU A 98 5.62 -10.86 -7.96
N PHE A 99 5.85 -10.19 -6.83
CA PHE A 99 7.02 -9.34 -6.64
C PHE A 99 8.37 -10.11 -6.68
N PRO A 100 8.56 -11.20 -5.92
CA PRO A 100 9.78 -11.99 -6.01
C PRO A 100 9.97 -12.64 -7.39
N ALA A 101 8.89 -13.06 -8.06
CA ALA A 101 8.98 -13.61 -9.43
C ALA A 101 9.49 -12.58 -10.44
N LEU A 102 9.02 -11.33 -10.37
CA LEU A 102 9.51 -10.24 -11.22
C LEU A 102 10.98 -9.90 -10.92
N GLY A 103 11.37 -9.89 -9.63
CA GLY A 103 12.75 -9.70 -9.23
C GLY A 103 13.67 -10.81 -9.77
N GLN A 104 13.24 -12.07 -9.67
CA GLN A 104 13.97 -13.22 -10.21
C GLN A 104 14.09 -13.16 -11.73
N ALA A 105 13.02 -12.82 -12.44
CA ALA A 105 13.04 -12.66 -13.90
C ALA A 105 14.02 -11.56 -14.33
N LEU A 106 13.97 -10.38 -13.68
CA LEU A 106 14.88 -9.28 -13.98
C LEU A 106 16.34 -9.64 -13.68
N ALA A 107 16.60 -10.28 -12.54
CA ALA A 107 17.94 -10.76 -12.17
C ALA A 107 18.47 -11.77 -13.21
N GLY A 108 17.65 -12.73 -13.63
CA GLY A 108 18.01 -13.72 -14.65
C GLY A 108 18.29 -13.11 -16.03
N LEU A 109 17.54 -12.07 -16.43
CA LEU A 109 17.71 -11.40 -17.72
C LEU A 109 18.91 -10.45 -17.78
N THR A 110 19.32 -9.88 -16.64
CA THR A 110 20.34 -8.81 -16.59
C THR A 110 21.64 -9.21 -15.90
N GLY A 111 21.64 -10.31 -15.15
CA GLY A 111 22.78 -10.75 -14.35
C GLY A 111 23.03 -9.94 -13.06
N ILE A 112 22.16 -8.98 -12.73
CA ILE A 112 22.27 -8.22 -11.47
C ILE A 112 21.82 -9.06 -10.27
N SER A 113 22.24 -8.66 -9.06
CA SER A 113 21.84 -9.39 -7.85
C SER A 113 20.30 -9.33 -7.64
N PRO A 114 19.69 -10.38 -7.05
CA PRO A 114 18.25 -10.38 -6.75
C PRO A 114 17.78 -9.20 -5.90
N ALA A 115 18.58 -8.77 -4.92
CA ALA A 115 18.27 -7.62 -4.08
C ALA A 115 18.20 -6.31 -4.89
N THR A 116 19.16 -6.09 -5.80
CA THR A 116 19.16 -4.94 -6.71
C THR A 116 17.97 -5.03 -7.68
N ALA A 117 17.67 -6.21 -8.22
CA ALA A 117 16.53 -6.41 -9.11
C ALA A 117 15.19 -6.06 -8.42
N LEU A 118 14.97 -6.54 -7.18
CA LEU A 118 13.79 -6.19 -6.39
C LEU A 118 13.68 -4.69 -6.14
N THR A 119 14.80 -4.02 -5.82
CA THR A 119 14.85 -2.56 -5.63
C THR A 119 14.47 -1.82 -6.91
N VAL A 120 15.02 -2.23 -8.06
CA VAL A 120 14.70 -1.64 -9.37
C VAL A 120 13.22 -1.83 -9.70
N VAL A 121 12.67 -3.04 -9.51
CA VAL A 121 11.24 -3.31 -9.71
C VAL A 121 10.39 -2.41 -8.82
N ALA A 122 10.74 -2.28 -7.53
CA ALA A 122 10.04 -1.41 -6.59
C ALA A 122 10.07 0.07 -7.03
N MET A 123 11.24 0.60 -7.39
CA MET A 123 11.38 2.00 -7.81
C MET A 123 10.63 2.30 -9.11
N LEU A 124 10.68 1.39 -10.10
CA LEU A 124 9.95 1.52 -11.36
C LEU A 124 8.44 1.40 -11.14
N ALA A 125 8.00 0.46 -10.31
CA ALA A 125 6.59 0.32 -9.96
C ALA A 125 6.08 1.54 -9.19
N GLY A 126 6.88 2.11 -8.27
CA GLY A 126 6.51 3.34 -7.57
C GLY A 126 6.41 4.56 -8.51
N LEU A 127 7.28 4.66 -9.51
CA LEU A 127 7.15 5.67 -10.57
C LEU A 127 5.88 5.45 -11.41
N GLY A 128 5.63 4.20 -11.82
CA GLY A 128 4.40 3.80 -12.51
C GLY A 128 3.16 4.14 -11.70
N ALA A 129 3.17 3.86 -10.39
CA ALA A 129 2.11 4.23 -9.47
C ALA A 129 1.88 5.74 -9.46
N ALA A 130 2.92 6.56 -9.31
CA ALA A 130 2.77 8.02 -9.33
C ALA A 130 2.15 8.54 -10.64
N LEU A 131 2.56 7.98 -11.79
CA LEU A 131 2.01 8.33 -13.10
C LEU A 131 0.53 7.94 -13.24
N VAL A 132 0.16 6.72 -12.84
CA VAL A 132 -1.22 6.25 -12.89
C VAL A 132 -2.10 7.00 -11.89
N LEU A 133 -1.59 7.29 -10.69
CA LEU A 133 -2.28 8.12 -9.70
C LEU A 133 -2.57 9.51 -10.22
N TYR A 134 -1.61 10.14 -10.93
CA TYR A 134 -1.88 11.40 -11.59
C TYR A 134 -3.06 11.28 -12.57
N CYS A 135 -3.05 10.28 -13.45
CA CYS A 135 -4.14 10.04 -14.40
C CYS A 135 -5.48 9.80 -13.70
N LEU A 136 -5.49 9.00 -12.63
CA LEU A 136 -6.64 8.73 -11.79
C LEU A 136 -7.17 10.02 -11.15
N PHE A 137 -6.30 10.84 -10.58
CA PHE A 137 -6.67 12.11 -9.95
C PHE A 137 -7.17 13.13 -10.95
N ARG A 138 -6.68 13.11 -12.21
CA ARG A 138 -7.18 13.97 -13.29
C ARG A 138 -8.63 13.70 -13.68
N HIS A 139 -9.18 12.52 -13.37
CA HIS A 139 -10.61 12.26 -13.55
C HIS A 139 -11.48 13.00 -12.53
N LYS A 140 -10.91 13.42 -11.40
CA LYS A 140 -11.65 14.01 -10.27
C LYS A 140 -11.24 15.44 -9.94
N ALA A 141 -10.10 15.92 -10.45
CA ALA A 141 -9.55 17.21 -10.09
C ALA A 141 -8.71 17.87 -11.21
N SER A 142 -8.44 19.16 -11.02
CA SER A 142 -7.58 19.94 -11.94
C SER A 142 -6.14 19.43 -11.94
N HIS A 143 -5.36 19.82 -12.96
CA HIS A 143 -3.93 19.51 -13.07
C HIS A 143 -3.17 19.77 -11.78
N THR A 144 -3.31 20.98 -11.24
CA THR A 144 -2.62 21.39 -10.02
C THR A 144 -3.02 20.54 -8.81
N ALA A 145 -4.32 20.28 -8.62
CA ALA A 145 -4.77 19.47 -7.50
C ALA A 145 -4.29 18.01 -7.62
N ALA A 146 -4.27 17.44 -8.82
CA ALA A 146 -3.73 16.11 -9.07
C ALA A 146 -2.22 16.03 -8.77
N LEU A 147 -1.43 17.02 -9.21
CA LEU A 147 0.00 17.08 -8.88
C LEU A 147 0.23 17.15 -7.36
N TRP A 148 -0.56 17.95 -6.63
CA TRP A 148 -0.46 18.02 -5.18
C TRP A 148 -0.88 16.72 -4.49
N GLY A 149 -1.91 16.04 -4.99
CA GLY A 149 -2.28 14.70 -4.52
C GLY A 149 -1.13 13.70 -4.70
N VAL A 150 -0.45 13.74 -5.85
CA VAL A 150 0.74 12.91 -6.10
C VAL A 150 1.91 13.33 -5.22
N ALA A 151 2.12 14.63 -4.97
CA ALA A 151 3.13 15.13 -4.04
C ALA A 151 2.91 14.57 -2.64
N PHE A 152 1.69 14.65 -2.13
CA PHE A 152 1.30 14.14 -0.83
C PHE A 152 1.46 12.63 -0.74
N PHE A 153 1.10 11.87 -1.77
CA PHE A 153 1.36 10.43 -1.83
C PHE A 153 2.87 10.12 -1.83
N ALA A 154 3.63 10.77 -2.71
CA ALA A 154 5.04 10.49 -2.92
C ALA A 154 5.91 10.90 -1.72
N THR A 155 5.44 11.85 -0.89
CA THR A 155 6.13 12.32 0.31
C THR A 155 5.51 11.83 1.62
N PHE A 156 4.38 11.10 1.56
CA PHE A 156 3.69 10.54 2.73
C PHE A 156 4.69 9.90 3.71
N PRO A 157 4.50 9.95 5.04
CA PRO A 157 5.55 9.59 6.01
C PRO A 157 6.23 8.24 5.74
N VAL A 158 5.50 7.23 5.30
CA VAL A 158 6.05 5.89 5.00
C VAL A 158 6.34 5.66 3.52
N SER A 159 6.23 6.68 2.68
CA SER A 159 6.49 6.58 1.23
C SER A 159 7.92 6.18 0.89
N ALA A 160 8.84 6.23 1.85
CA ALA A 160 10.19 5.71 1.74
C ALA A 160 10.23 4.22 1.35
N ILE A 161 9.19 3.43 1.65
CA ILE A 161 9.14 2.02 1.18
C ILE A 161 9.08 1.89 -0.35
N LEU A 162 8.72 2.94 -1.07
CA LEU A 162 8.59 2.92 -2.54
C LEU A 162 9.96 2.78 -3.26
N GLN A 163 11.07 2.81 -2.52
CA GLN A 163 12.41 2.46 -3.00
C GLN A 163 13.06 1.30 -2.23
N ALA A 164 12.36 0.71 -1.26
CA ALA A 164 12.82 -0.50 -0.60
C ALA A 164 12.45 -1.73 -1.46
N PRO A 165 13.14 -2.88 -1.33
CA PRO A 165 12.82 -4.12 -2.06
C PRO A 165 11.55 -4.77 -1.49
N TYR A 166 10.41 -4.08 -1.62
CA TYR A 166 9.12 -4.35 -1.01
C TYR A 166 8.02 -4.44 -2.09
N ALA A 167 6.99 -5.26 -1.88
CA ALA A 167 5.93 -5.46 -2.88
C ALA A 167 4.91 -4.31 -2.98
N GLU A 168 4.91 -3.39 -2.03
CA GLU A 168 3.96 -2.29 -1.90
C GLU A 168 3.94 -1.35 -3.11
N PRO A 169 5.07 -0.83 -3.62
CA PRO A 169 5.06 -0.04 -4.84
C PRO A 169 4.40 -0.76 -6.02
N LEU A 170 4.66 -2.05 -6.21
CA LEU A 170 3.98 -2.88 -7.22
C LEU A 170 2.49 -3.00 -6.97
N THR A 171 2.11 -3.25 -5.72
CA THR A 171 0.71 -3.35 -5.30
C THR A 171 -0.04 -2.04 -5.57
N ILE A 172 0.56 -0.89 -5.24
CA ILE A 172 -0.05 0.43 -5.43
C ILE A 172 -0.18 0.74 -6.92
N PHE A 173 0.82 0.39 -7.74
CA PHE A 173 0.74 0.55 -9.18
C PHE A 173 -0.43 -0.26 -9.78
N LEU A 174 -0.54 -1.54 -9.43
CA LEU A 174 -1.61 -2.42 -9.90
C LEU A 174 -2.98 -1.97 -9.39
N LEU A 175 -3.07 -1.56 -8.13
CA LEU A 175 -4.30 -1.05 -7.52
C LEU A 175 -4.75 0.26 -8.17
N ALA A 176 -3.85 1.22 -8.35
CA ALA A 176 -4.16 2.49 -9.01
C ALA A 176 -4.61 2.25 -10.46
N THR A 177 -3.99 1.28 -11.15
CA THR A 177 -4.36 0.90 -12.51
C THR A 177 -5.74 0.24 -12.54
N ALA A 178 -6.02 -0.69 -11.63
CA ALA A 178 -7.32 -1.33 -11.51
C ALA A 178 -8.44 -0.30 -11.22
N LEU A 179 -8.20 0.63 -10.29
CA LEU A 179 -9.15 1.70 -9.98
C LEU A 179 -9.33 2.68 -11.15
N LEU A 180 -8.27 3.00 -11.89
CA LEU A 180 -8.36 3.83 -13.11
C LEU A 180 -9.23 3.15 -14.17
N LEU A 181 -9.05 1.84 -14.39
CA LEU A 181 -9.86 1.07 -15.33
C LEU A 181 -11.32 0.96 -14.86
N VAL A 182 -11.56 0.77 -13.56
CA VAL A 182 -12.92 0.72 -12.97
C VAL A 182 -13.65 2.05 -13.15
N ILE A 183 -12.98 3.18 -12.87
CA ILE A 183 -13.56 4.53 -13.05
C ILE A 183 -13.77 4.83 -14.54
N GLY A 184 -12.89 4.34 -15.41
CA GLY A 184 -13.08 4.44 -16.84
C GLY A 184 -14.13 3.49 -17.42
N HIS A 185 -14.79 2.64 -16.61
CA HIS A 185 -15.73 1.60 -17.06
C HIS A 185 -15.11 0.49 -17.94
N HIS A 186 -13.79 0.30 -17.89
CA HIS A 186 -13.05 -0.71 -18.64
C HIS A 186 -12.91 -2.02 -17.83
N TYR A 187 -14.02 -2.60 -17.36
CA TYR A 187 -14.00 -3.72 -16.41
C TYR A 187 -13.31 -4.99 -16.92
N PHE A 188 -13.44 -5.30 -18.21
CA PHE A 188 -12.76 -6.45 -18.79
C PHE A 188 -11.24 -6.30 -18.78
N ALA A 189 -10.74 -5.11 -19.12
CA ALA A 189 -9.31 -4.81 -19.04
C ALA A 189 -8.79 -4.81 -17.59
N ALA A 190 -9.65 -4.52 -16.61
CA ALA A 190 -9.30 -4.58 -15.20
C ALA A 190 -9.08 -6.01 -14.69
N MET A 191 -9.72 -7.02 -15.29
CA MET A 191 -9.63 -8.43 -14.83
C MET A 191 -8.18 -8.95 -14.71
N PRO A 192 -7.32 -8.91 -15.76
CA PRO A 192 -5.94 -9.37 -15.63
C PRO A 192 -5.13 -8.54 -14.62
N VAL A 193 -5.38 -7.23 -14.53
CA VAL A 193 -4.71 -6.36 -13.55
C VAL A 193 -5.08 -6.76 -12.12
N VAL A 194 -6.34 -7.13 -11.87
CA VAL A 194 -6.82 -7.57 -10.56
C VAL A 194 -6.26 -8.94 -10.18
N VAL A 195 -6.10 -9.85 -11.13
CA VAL A 195 -5.40 -11.13 -10.89
C VAL A 195 -3.97 -10.85 -10.39
N LEU A 196 -3.23 -10.01 -11.11
CA LEU A 196 -1.87 -9.61 -10.71
C LEU A 196 -1.85 -8.88 -9.36
N LEU A 197 -2.82 -7.99 -9.11
CA LEU A 197 -2.98 -7.30 -7.83
C LEU A 197 -3.14 -8.30 -6.68
N CYS A 198 -3.99 -9.30 -6.85
CA CYS A 198 -4.22 -10.33 -5.82
C CYS A 198 -3.00 -11.25 -5.64
N LEU A 199 -2.12 -11.35 -6.63
CA LEU A 199 -0.84 -12.07 -6.52
C LEU A 199 0.31 -11.20 -6.00
N SER A 200 0.06 -9.91 -5.74
CA SER A 200 1.07 -8.99 -5.21
C SER A 200 1.04 -8.89 -3.68
N ARG A 201 -0.17 -8.82 -3.08
CA ARG A 201 -0.44 -8.67 -1.64
C ARG A 201 -1.91 -9.05 -1.33
N PRO A 202 -2.30 -9.24 -0.05
CA PRO A 202 -3.67 -9.57 0.34
C PRO A 202 -4.65 -8.37 0.26
N VAL A 203 -4.53 -7.55 -0.79
CA VAL A 203 -5.44 -6.41 -1.08
C VAL A 203 -6.59 -6.80 -2.01
N GLY A 204 -6.58 -8.04 -2.52
CA GLY A 204 -7.63 -8.59 -3.37
C GLY A 204 -8.99 -8.67 -2.68
N VAL A 205 -9.02 -9.04 -1.40
CA VAL A 205 -10.25 -9.15 -0.60
C VAL A 205 -11.01 -7.82 -0.51
N PRO A 206 -10.41 -6.70 -0.04
CA PRO A 206 -11.10 -5.41 -0.01
C PRO A 206 -11.43 -4.89 -1.41
N PHE A 207 -10.64 -5.23 -2.43
CA PHE A 207 -10.96 -4.86 -3.81
C PHE A 207 -12.21 -5.57 -4.32
N ALA A 208 -12.31 -6.89 -4.11
CA ALA A 208 -13.46 -7.70 -4.47
C ALA A 208 -14.73 -7.21 -3.75
N ALA A 209 -14.63 -6.88 -2.46
CA ALA A 209 -15.72 -6.27 -1.71
C ALA A 209 -16.16 -4.93 -2.31
N MET A 210 -15.21 -4.05 -2.67
CA MET A 210 -15.49 -2.77 -3.31
C MET A 210 -16.23 -2.94 -4.63
N VAL A 211 -15.74 -3.79 -5.56
CA VAL A 211 -16.41 -3.97 -6.86
C VAL A 211 -17.78 -4.64 -6.70
N GLY A 212 -17.95 -5.54 -5.74
CA GLY A 212 -19.23 -6.17 -5.43
C GLY A 212 -20.25 -5.17 -4.90
N LEU A 213 -19.85 -4.29 -3.98
CA LEU A 213 -20.70 -3.20 -3.50
C LEU A 213 -21.01 -2.19 -4.60
N LEU A 214 -20.04 -1.87 -5.47
CA LEU A 214 -20.24 -1.01 -6.63
C LEU A 214 -21.26 -1.62 -7.61
N PHE A 215 -21.18 -2.92 -7.87
CA PHE A 215 -22.14 -3.66 -8.68
C PHE A 215 -23.55 -3.57 -8.11
N LEU A 216 -23.71 -3.86 -6.81
CA LEU A 216 -25.00 -3.76 -6.12
C LEU A 216 -25.56 -2.34 -6.15
N TRP A 217 -24.70 -1.34 -5.92
CA TRP A 217 -25.10 0.07 -5.96
C TRP A 217 -25.64 0.46 -7.34
N ARG A 218 -24.92 0.15 -8.42
CA ARG A 218 -25.35 0.44 -9.81
C ARG A 218 -26.57 -0.37 -10.24
N LEU A 219 -26.72 -1.60 -9.73
CA LEU A 219 -27.91 -2.42 -9.97
C LEU A 219 -29.15 -1.82 -9.31
N VAL A 220 -29.02 -1.31 -8.08
CA VAL A 220 -30.12 -0.64 -7.36
C VAL A 220 -30.47 0.69 -8.01
N GLU A 221 -29.48 1.49 -8.41
CA GLU A 221 -29.69 2.76 -9.13
C GLU A 221 -30.47 2.53 -10.41
N ARG A 222 -30.06 1.55 -11.23
CA ARG A 222 -30.78 1.16 -12.45
C ARG A 222 -32.23 0.70 -12.19
N ARG A 223 -32.51 0.06 -11.05
CA ARG A 223 -33.87 -0.37 -10.70
C ARG A 223 -34.74 0.78 -10.21
N ARG A 224 -34.15 1.76 -9.53
CA ARG A 224 -34.85 2.93 -8.98
C ARG A 224 -35.16 3.96 -10.05
N GLU A 225 -34.23 4.17 -10.97
CA GLU A 225 -34.42 5.08 -12.07
C GLU A 225 -35.20 4.38 -13.20
N GLN A 226 -36.44 4.79 -13.44
CA GLN A 226 -37.25 4.35 -14.59
C GLN A 226 -36.71 4.88 -15.94
N ARG A 227 -35.47 5.40 -15.98
CA ARG A 227 -34.83 5.96 -17.16
C ARG A 227 -33.97 4.89 -17.84
N PRO A 228 -34.31 4.49 -19.07
CA PRO A 228 -33.42 3.63 -19.86
C PRO A 228 -32.13 4.41 -20.15
N GLY A 229 -30.99 4.01 -19.57
CA GLY A 229 -29.68 4.51 -20.03
C GLY A 229 -28.56 4.71 -19.01
N THR A 230 -28.79 4.64 -17.69
CA THR A 230 -27.72 4.95 -16.72
C THR A 230 -26.59 3.92 -16.67
N HIS A 231 -26.90 2.63 -16.79
CA HIS A 231 -25.89 1.57 -16.95
C HIS A 231 -26.36 0.51 -17.94
N SER A 232 -25.56 0.25 -18.97
CA SER A 232 -25.89 -0.79 -19.96
C SER A 232 -25.86 -2.20 -19.32
N LEU A 233 -26.62 -3.17 -19.86
CA LEU A 233 -26.56 -4.55 -19.36
C LEU A 233 -25.15 -5.14 -19.51
N ARG A 234 -24.45 -4.79 -20.60
CA ARG A 234 -23.07 -5.22 -20.85
C ARG A 234 -22.10 -4.69 -19.80
N GLU A 235 -22.27 -3.44 -19.40
CA GLU A 235 -21.48 -2.82 -18.35
C GLU A 235 -21.69 -3.53 -17.01
N LEU A 236 -22.94 -3.76 -16.61
CA LEU A 236 -23.25 -4.48 -15.37
C LEU A 236 -22.74 -5.94 -15.40
N ALA A 237 -22.88 -6.63 -16.55
CA ALA A 237 -22.37 -7.98 -16.72
C ALA A 237 -20.84 -8.03 -16.62
N SER A 238 -20.13 -7.07 -17.21
CA SER A 238 -18.66 -7.00 -17.11
C SER A 238 -18.18 -6.62 -15.70
N LEU A 239 -18.91 -5.77 -14.98
CA LEU A 239 -18.66 -5.46 -13.57
C LEU A 239 -18.94 -6.66 -12.65
N ALA A 240 -20.00 -7.42 -12.93
CA ALA A 240 -20.28 -8.68 -12.24
C ALA A 240 -19.15 -9.71 -12.50
N GLY A 241 -18.70 -9.83 -13.75
CA GLY A 241 -17.54 -10.65 -14.11
C GLY A 241 -16.28 -10.22 -13.35
N LEU A 242 -16.02 -8.91 -13.25
CA LEU A 242 -14.89 -8.40 -12.47
C LEU A 242 -15.02 -8.72 -10.98
N THR A 243 -16.24 -8.72 -10.44
CA THR A 243 -16.51 -9.10 -9.04
C THR A 243 -16.18 -10.58 -8.81
N VAL A 244 -16.61 -11.47 -9.71
CA VAL A 244 -16.30 -12.91 -9.65
C VAL A 244 -14.80 -13.14 -9.77
N ILE A 245 -14.14 -12.52 -10.76
CA ILE A 245 -12.68 -12.65 -10.94
C ILE A 245 -11.93 -12.08 -9.74
N GLY A 246 -12.34 -10.94 -9.18
CA GLY A 246 -11.74 -10.36 -7.99
C GLY A 246 -11.85 -11.29 -6.78
N GLY A 247 -13.04 -11.85 -6.54
CA GLY A 247 -13.26 -12.81 -5.46
C GLY A 247 -12.44 -14.08 -5.62
N ALA A 248 -12.43 -14.68 -6.81
CA ALA A 248 -11.64 -15.88 -7.10
C ALA A 248 -10.12 -15.62 -6.98
N SER A 249 -9.65 -14.47 -7.48
CA SER A 249 -8.24 -14.09 -7.42
C SER A 249 -7.76 -13.84 -5.99
N ALA A 250 -8.61 -13.31 -5.12
CA ALA A 250 -8.29 -13.12 -3.70
C ALA A 250 -8.06 -14.45 -2.97
N LEU A 251 -8.71 -15.54 -3.42
CA LEU A 251 -8.56 -16.88 -2.88
C LEU A 251 -7.43 -17.68 -3.54
N LEU A 252 -6.85 -17.18 -4.63
CA LEU A 252 -5.83 -17.91 -5.40
C LEU A 252 -4.61 -18.25 -4.55
N TRP A 253 -4.08 -17.27 -3.80
CA TRP A 253 -2.90 -17.50 -2.97
C TRP A 253 -3.14 -18.46 -1.79
N PRO A 254 -4.20 -18.29 -0.98
CA PRO A 254 -4.58 -19.29 0.03
C PRO A 254 -4.79 -20.69 -0.57
N ALA A 255 -5.44 -20.80 -1.73
CA ALA A 255 -5.65 -22.07 -2.39
C ALA A 255 -4.35 -22.71 -2.87
N THR A 256 -3.38 -21.92 -3.36
CA THR A 256 -2.06 -22.44 -3.73
C THR A 256 -1.25 -22.91 -2.52
N ALA A 257 -1.33 -22.19 -1.39
CA ALA A 257 -0.69 -22.60 -0.14
C ALA A 257 -1.27 -23.94 0.35
N TRP A 258 -2.60 -24.08 0.30
CA TRP A 258 -3.25 -25.35 0.61
C TRP A 258 -2.81 -26.47 -0.32
N ALA A 259 -2.85 -26.25 -1.64
CA ALA A 259 -2.48 -27.27 -2.61
C ALA A 259 -1.01 -27.72 -2.46
N ALA A 260 -0.10 -26.80 -2.14
CA ALA A 260 1.32 -27.10 -1.99
C ALA A 260 1.69 -27.78 -0.67
N THR A 261 0.95 -27.49 0.41
CA THR A 261 1.27 -27.98 1.76
C THR A 261 0.39 -29.15 2.21
N GLY A 262 -0.77 -29.34 1.57
CA GLY A 262 -1.81 -30.26 2.01
C GLY A 262 -2.66 -29.75 3.19
N ASP A 263 -2.36 -28.56 3.73
CA ASP A 263 -3.07 -27.98 4.88
C ASP A 263 -3.97 -26.81 4.43
N ILE A 264 -5.30 -26.97 4.58
CA ILE A 264 -6.28 -25.95 4.18
C ILE A 264 -6.13 -24.65 4.98
N GLU A 265 -5.54 -24.73 6.18
CA GLU A 265 -5.30 -23.60 7.05
C GLU A 265 -3.88 -23.03 6.87
N ALA A 266 -3.12 -23.47 5.86
CA ALA A 266 -1.71 -23.09 5.73
C ALA A 266 -1.49 -21.58 5.68
N TYR A 267 -2.34 -20.88 4.91
CA TYR A 267 -2.28 -19.43 4.80
C TYR A 267 -2.66 -18.75 6.12
N THR A 268 -3.74 -19.18 6.78
CA THR A 268 -4.19 -18.55 8.04
C THR A 268 -3.22 -18.83 9.19
N LYS A 269 -2.65 -20.03 9.30
CA LYS A 269 -1.58 -20.36 10.25
C LYS A 269 -0.34 -19.50 10.02
N THR A 270 0.04 -19.31 8.75
CA THR A 270 1.18 -18.46 8.39
C THR A 270 0.94 -16.97 8.68
N GLU A 271 -0.26 -16.45 8.48
CA GLU A 271 -0.57 -15.04 8.77
C GLU A 271 -0.72 -14.75 10.28
N THR A 272 -1.11 -15.76 11.06
CA THR A 272 -1.33 -15.61 12.51
C THR A 272 -0.07 -15.77 13.34
N VAL A 273 0.97 -16.46 12.84
CA VAL A 273 2.23 -16.64 13.57
C VAL A 273 2.90 -15.30 13.91
N TRP A 274 2.82 -14.32 13.02
CA TRP A 274 3.36 -12.96 13.20
C TRP A 274 2.76 -12.21 14.40
N ARG A 275 1.62 -12.69 14.90
CA ARG A 275 0.89 -12.10 16.02
C ARG A 275 1.10 -12.91 17.29
N GLY A 276 1.53 -14.17 17.19
CA GLY A 276 1.65 -15.11 18.32
C GLY A 276 0.32 -15.65 18.87
N HIS A 277 -0.82 -15.33 18.26
CA HIS A 277 -2.16 -15.76 18.72
C HIS A 277 -3.16 -15.91 17.56
N ARG A 278 -4.27 -16.61 17.83
CA ARG A 278 -5.31 -16.88 16.82
C ARG A 278 -5.97 -15.58 16.34
N LEU A 279 -6.31 -15.51 15.05
CA LEU A 279 -7.11 -14.43 14.49
C LEU A 279 -8.50 -14.37 15.15
N VAL A 280 -8.75 -13.28 15.87
CA VAL A 280 -10.08 -12.89 16.33
C VAL A 280 -10.38 -11.53 15.71
N PRO A 281 -11.39 -11.41 14.82
CA PRO A 281 -11.66 -10.15 14.15
C PRO A 281 -11.84 -8.99 15.13
N PHE A 282 -11.33 -7.82 14.76
CA PHE A 282 -11.34 -6.57 15.55
C PHE A 282 -10.59 -6.58 16.88
N LYS A 283 -10.46 -7.73 17.57
CA LYS A 283 -9.84 -7.85 18.90
C LYS A 283 -8.47 -7.15 18.98
N PRO A 284 -7.55 -7.29 17.99
CA PRO A 284 -6.26 -6.60 18.05
C PRO A 284 -6.35 -5.09 18.22
N TRP A 285 -7.36 -4.43 17.63
CA TRP A 285 -7.54 -2.99 17.79
C TRP A 285 -7.93 -2.59 19.21
N PHE A 286 -8.71 -3.44 19.89
CA PHE A 286 -9.06 -3.23 21.29
C PHE A 286 -7.88 -3.49 22.21
N ASP A 287 -7.12 -4.56 21.97
CA ASP A 287 -5.91 -4.88 22.73
C ASP A 287 -4.91 -3.71 22.65
N THR A 288 -4.55 -3.28 21.42
CA THR A 288 -3.67 -2.12 21.23
C THR A 288 -4.26 -0.84 21.81
N GLY A 289 -5.57 -0.64 21.73
CA GLY A 289 -6.24 0.49 22.35
C GLY A 289 -6.01 0.51 23.86
N VAL A 290 -6.20 -0.62 24.54
CA VAL A 290 -5.97 -0.77 25.98
C VAL A 290 -4.51 -0.55 26.34
N ASP A 291 -3.59 -1.07 25.54
CA ASP A 291 -2.15 -0.90 25.76
C ASP A 291 -1.71 0.58 25.65
N LEU A 292 -2.29 1.33 24.71
CA LEU A 292 -1.92 2.74 24.47
C LEU A 292 -2.67 3.74 25.34
N PHE A 293 -3.94 3.49 25.66
CA PHE A 293 -4.84 4.46 26.29
C PHE A 293 -5.44 3.97 27.62
N GLY A 294 -5.08 2.79 28.09
CA GLY A 294 -5.59 2.18 29.33
C GLY A 294 -6.96 1.49 29.16
N PRO A 295 -7.46 0.84 30.22
CA PRO A 295 -8.60 -0.09 30.13
C PRO A 295 -9.95 0.56 29.75
N VAL A 296 -10.09 1.87 29.95
CA VAL A 296 -11.34 2.59 29.64
C VAL A 296 -11.27 3.27 28.27
N LEU A 297 -10.33 4.21 28.09
CA LEU A 297 -10.19 4.93 26.83
C LEU A 297 -9.75 4.01 25.69
N GLY A 298 -9.00 2.94 26.00
CA GLY A 298 -8.55 1.96 25.02
C GLY A 298 -9.67 1.16 24.39
N ILE A 299 -10.70 0.79 25.15
CA ILE A 299 -11.89 0.12 24.60
C ILE A 299 -12.68 1.08 23.69
N VAL A 300 -12.70 2.37 24.04
CA VAL A 300 -13.42 3.41 23.28
C VAL A 300 -12.66 3.83 22.01
N ALA A 301 -11.33 3.74 22.00
CA ALA A 301 -10.48 4.25 20.93
C ALA A 301 -10.80 3.69 19.53
N PRO A 302 -11.00 2.36 19.32
CA PRO A 302 -11.39 1.83 18.02
C PRO A 302 -12.72 2.39 17.51
N PHE A 303 -13.70 2.62 18.40
CA PHE A 303 -14.99 3.21 18.01
C PHE A 303 -14.85 4.67 17.60
N VAL A 304 -14.06 5.45 18.34
CA VAL A 304 -13.77 6.84 18.00
C VAL A 304 -13.03 6.91 16.67
N PHE A 305 -12.01 6.06 16.47
CA PHE A 305 -11.28 5.97 15.23
C PHE A 305 -12.20 5.63 14.04
N ALA A 306 -13.04 4.59 14.18
CA ALA A 306 -13.99 4.21 13.15
C ALA A 306 -15.01 5.32 12.85
N GLY A 307 -15.55 5.97 13.90
CA GLY A 307 -16.46 7.10 13.76
C GLY A 307 -15.84 8.29 13.04
N LEU A 308 -14.62 8.68 13.41
CA LEU A 308 -13.87 9.74 12.74
C LEU A 308 -13.57 9.39 11.28
N PHE A 309 -13.23 8.13 10.98
CA PHE A 309 -13.00 7.68 9.62
C PHE A 309 -14.29 7.72 8.78
N VAL A 310 -15.42 7.33 9.37
CA VAL A 310 -16.74 7.49 8.73
C VAL A 310 -17.02 8.96 8.44
N LEU A 311 -16.84 9.86 9.41
CA LEU A 311 -16.99 11.31 9.20
C LEU A 311 -16.08 11.83 8.08
N LEU A 312 -14.83 11.35 8.02
CA LEU A 312 -13.90 11.66 6.93
C LEU A 312 -14.45 11.19 5.57
N LEU A 313 -15.00 9.97 5.47
CA LEU A 313 -15.59 9.45 4.24
C LEU A 313 -16.79 10.27 3.73
N PHE A 314 -17.46 11.00 4.62
CA PHE A 314 -18.56 11.91 4.30
C PHE A 314 -18.16 13.38 4.22
N SER A 315 -16.88 13.70 4.44
CA SER A 315 -16.37 15.06 4.28
C SER A 315 -16.45 15.54 2.81
N PRO A 316 -16.69 16.84 2.55
CA PRO A 316 -16.82 17.36 1.19
C PRO A 316 -15.65 17.04 0.23
N PRO A 317 -14.37 17.06 0.66
CA PRO A 317 -13.26 16.64 -0.21
C PRO A 317 -13.32 15.17 -0.61
N VAL A 318 -13.71 14.27 0.30
CA VAL A 318 -13.76 12.83 0.05
C VAL A 318 -15.00 12.47 -0.78
N VAL A 319 -16.14 13.11 -0.53
CA VAL A 319 -17.34 12.99 -1.37
C VAL A 319 -17.06 13.32 -2.84
N ARG A 320 -16.23 14.35 -3.09
CA ARG A 320 -15.81 14.76 -4.46
C ARG A 320 -14.95 13.74 -5.19
N LEU A 321 -14.38 12.74 -4.50
CA LEU A 321 -13.63 11.66 -5.15
C LEU A 321 -14.53 10.70 -5.94
N GLY A 322 -15.85 10.75 -5.71
CA GLY A 322 -16.82 9.84 -6.31
C GLY A 322 -16.98 8.53 -5.53
N VAL A 323 -18.02 7.77 -5.90
CA VAL A 323 -18.41 6.56 -5.17
C VAL A 323 -17.34 5.47 -5.24
N GLU A 324 -16.64 5.32 -6.37
CA GLU A 324 -15.66 4.24 -6.58
C GLU A 324 -14.50 4.35 -5.59
N LEU A 325 -13.87 5.53 -5.52
CA LEU A 325 -12.72 5.76 -4.64
C LEU A 325 -13.11 5.79 -3.16
N ARG A 326 -14.32 6.25 -2.84
CA ARG A 326 -14.84 6.22 -1.47
C ARG A 326 -15.14 4.80 -1.01
N LEU A 327 -15.78 3.99 -1.85
CA LEU A 327 -16.00 2.57 -1.57
C LEU A 327 -14.67 1.85 -1.39
N TRP A 328 -13.65 2.17 -2.20
CA TRP A 328 -12.32 1.61 -2.01
C TRP A 328 -11.77 1.94 -0.62
N CYS A 329 -11.76 3.22 -0.24
CA CYS A 329 -11.28 3.64 1.09
C CYS A 329 -12.08 2.97 2.23
N ALA A 330 -13.40 2.84 2.08
CA ALA A 330 -14.25 2.19 3.07
C ALA A 330 -13.98 0.68 3.19
N CYS A 331 -13.92 -0.04 2.07
CA CYS A 331 -13.68 -1.48 2.06
C CYS A 331 -12.28 -1.82 2.55
N TYR A 332 -11.28 -1.04 2.14
CA TYR A 332 -9.90 -1.25 2.56
C TYR A 332 -9.71 -0.96 4.05
N MET A 333 -10.25 0.14 4.58
CA MET A 333 -10.21 0.40 6.02
C MET A 333 -10.99 -0.64 6.81
N GLY A 334 -12.16 -1.06 6.32
CA GLY A 334 -12.93 -2.16 6.92
C GLY A 334 -12.09 -3.44 6.99
N TYR A 335 -11.41 -3.81 5.91
CA TYR A 335 -10.50 -4.95 5.89
C TYR A 335 -9.38 -4.82 6.93
N LEU A 336 -8.76 -3.64 7.08
CA LEU A 336 -7.77 -3.41 8.14
C LEU A 336 -8.38 -3.52 9.54
N LEU A 337 -9.57 -2.98 9.77
CA LEU A 337 -10.25 -3.11 11.07
C LEU A 337 -10.59 -4.57 11.42
N LEU A 338 -11.01 -5.36 10.43
CA LEU A 338 -11.32 -6.77 10.63
C LEU A 338 -10.06 -7.59 10.90
N PHE A 339 -9.02 -7.39 10.10
CA PHE A 339 -7.92 -8.35 10.02
C PHE A 339 -6.59 -7.82 10.48
N LEU A 340 -6.28 -6.52 10.46
CA LEU A 340 -4.94 -6.03 10.82
C LEU A 340 -4.68 -6.18 12.33
N HIS A 341 -3.45 -6.54 12.68
CA HIS A 341 -2.93 -6.40 14.04
C HIS A 341 -2.15 -5.08 14.11
N PRO A 342 -2.64 -4.06 14.82
CA PRO A 342 -1.97 -2.77 14.86
C PRO A 342 -0.57 -2.88 15.48
N GLN A 343 0.44 -2.58 14.68
CA GLN A 343 1.85 -2.57 15.06
C GLN A 343 2.61 -1.49 14.26
N THR A 344 3.93 -1.48 14.33
CA THR A 344 4.80 -0.52 13.61
C THR A 344 4.54 -0.53 12.09
N SER A 345 4.19 -1.69 11.52
CA SER A 345 3.79 -1.84 10.11
C SER A 345 2.43 -1.24 9.71
N THR A 346 1.61 -0.83 10.67
CA THR A 346 0.27 -0.27 10.38
C THR A 346 0.35 0.92 9.43
N PHE A 347 1.36 1.77 9.60
CA PHE A 347 1.46 3.01 8.84
C PHE A 347 1.69 2.76 7.34
N ARG A 348 2.52 1.77 6.96
CA ARG A 348 2.69 1.40 5.54
C ARG A 348 1.44 0.79 4.93
N MET A 349 0.64 0.08 5.73
CA MET A 349 -0.66 -0.43 5.30
C MET A 349 -1.66 0.70 5.02
N LEU A 350 -1.37 1.97 5.35
CA LEU A 350 -2.23 3.10 4.98
C LEU A 350 -1.97 3.61 3.55
N LEU A 351 -0.86 3.23 2.90
CA LEU A 351 -0.55 3.70 1.54
C LEU A 351 -1.63 3.41 0.49
N PRO A 352 -2.34 2.26 0.51
CA PRO A 352 -3.44 2.01 -0.41
C PRO A 352 -4.63 2.96 -0.23
N LEU A 353 -4.70 3.75 0.86
CA LEU A 353 -5.64 4.86 1.01
C LEU A 353 -5.20 6.13 0.28
N PHE A 354 -4.31 6.03 -0.72
CA PHE A 354 -3.87 7.14 -1.57
C PHE A 354 -4.98 8.04 -2.14
N PRO A 355 -6.25 7.63 -2.35
CA PRO A 355 -7.27 8.60 -2.79
C PRO A 355 -7.47 9.74 -1.78
N LEU A 356 -7.20 9.49 -0.50
CA LEU A 356 -7.24 10.50 0.55
C LEU A 356 -6.13 11.56 0.38
N ALA A 357 -5.04 11.26 -0.32
CA ALA A 357 -4.03 12.25 -0.68
C ALA A 357 -4.61 13.32 -1.62
N LEU A 358 -5.47 12.91 -2.57
CA LEU A 358 -6.20 13.88 -3.40
C LEU A 358 -7.23 14.66 -2.57
N ALA A 359 -7.96 14.00 -1.67
CA ALA A 359 -8.89 14.70 -0.76
C ALA A 359 -8.17 15.76 0.09
N ALA A 360 -6.98 15.45 0.62
CA ALA A 360 -6.15 16.40 1.35
C ALA A 360 -5.70 17.57 0.46
N ALA A 361 -5.36 17.33 -0.81
CA ALA A 361 -5.02 18.39 -1.78
C ALA A 361 -6.22 19.27 -2.17
N LEU A 362 -7.43 18.72 -2.09
CA LEU A 362 -8.71 19.39 -2.34
C LEU A 362 -9.25 20.14 -1.12
N LEU A 363 -8.69 19.92 0.08
CA LEU A 363 -9.11 20.59 1.31
C LEU A 363 -8.77 22.08 1.27
N SER A 364 -7.60 22.46 0.75
CA SER A 364 -7.20 23.86 0.64
C SER A 364 -6.31 24.14 -0.57
N ARG A 365 -6.54 25.30 -1.20
CA ARG A 365 -5.69 25.85 -2.27
C ARG A 365 -4.50 26.65 -1.72
N SER A 366 -4.46 26.92 -0.40
CA SER A 366 -3.40 27.69 0.24
C SER A 366 -2.03 27.04 0.05
N LYS A 367 -1.06 27.83 -0.42
CA LYS A 367 0.33 27.40 -0.53
C LYS A 367 0.94 27.10 0.84
N ALA A 368 0.54 27.84 1.88
CA ALA A 368 1.01 27.62 3.25
C ALA A 368 0.56 26.25 3.75
N TYR A 369 -0.74 25.92 3.63
CA TYR A 369 -1.27 24.59 3.99
C TYR A 369 -0.51 23.47 3.28
N ARG A 370 -0.33 23.59 1.96
CA ARG A 370 0.34 22.57 1.15
C ARG A 370 1.81 22.41 1.53
N GLY A 371 2.51 23.52 1.79
CA GLY A 371 3.87 23.53 2.30
C GLY A 371 3.95 22.85 3.68
N THR A 372 3.06 23.20 4.60
CA THR A 372 3.00 22.59 5.94
C THR A 372 2.78 21.09 5.86
N VAL A 373 1.83 20.60 5.05
CA VAL A 373 1.59 19.16 4.89
C VAL A 373 2.84 18.45 4.36
N LEU A 374 3.50 18.99 3.32
CA LEU A 374 4.74 18.40 2.80
C LEU A 374 5.84 18.38 3.87
N THR A 375 6.06 19.48 4.57
CA THR A 375 7.08 19.56 5.62
C THR A 375 6.79 18.57 6.74
N MET A 376 5.54 18.51 7.21
CA MET A 376 5.14 17.54 8.25
C MET A 376 5.31 16.10 7.77
N PHE A 377 4.99 15.80 6.51
CA PHE A 377 5.18 14.46 5.97
C PHE A 377 6.66 14.07 5.91
N ILE A 378 7.55 14.99 5.52
CA ILE A 378 8.99 14.76 5.53
C ILE A 378 9.52 14.57 6.96
N LEU A 379 9.07 15.40 7.93
CA LEU A 379 9.48 15.25 9.33
C LEU A 379 9.00 13.92 9.93
N LEU A 380 7.75 13.55 9.67
CA LEU A 380 7.21 12.26 10.11
C LEU A 380 7.87 11.08 9.40
N GLN A 381 8.40 11.28 8.18
CA GLN A 381 9.21 10.27 7.50
C GLN A 381 10.55 10.05 8.22
N ILE A 382 11.18 11.10 8.74
CA ILE A 382 12.36 10.97 9.61
C ILE A 382 11.99 10.16 10.85
N VAL A 383 10.86 10.48 11.51
CA VAL A 383 10.38 9.72 12.68
C VAL A 383 10.15 8.26 12.32
N TRP A 384 9.44 7.98 11.23
CA TRP A 384 9.16 6.60 10.82
C TRP A 384 10.44 5.82 10.50
N ILE A 385 11.38 6.43 9.75
CA ILE A 385 12.63 5.74 9.41
C ILE A 385 13.49 5.49 10.66
N VAL A 386 13.67 6.49 11.53
CA VAL A 386 14.57 6.38 12.67
C VAL A 386 13.99 5.50 13.78
N TRP A 387 12.68 5.51 13.98
CA TRP A 387 12.05 4.84 15.13
C TRP A 387 11.38 3.52 14.80
N LEU A 388 10.97 3.33 13.54
CA LEU A 388 10.18 2.16 13.14
C LEU A 388 10.92 1.32 12.09
N TRP A 389 11.70 1.95 11.20
CA TRP A 389 12.51 1.20 10.22
C TRP A 389 13.85 0.74 10.75
N ALA A 390 14.60 1.62 11.43
CA ALA A 390 15.88 1.25 12.01
C ALA A 390 15.67 0.15 13.06
N TRP A 391 16.47 -0.91 12.99
CA TRP A 391 16.33 -2.02 13.91
C TRP A 391 16.86 -1.66 15.28
N ALA A 392 16.08 -1.93 16.31
CA ALA A 392 16.45 -1.76 17.71
C ALA A 392 16.01 -2.99 18.53
N GLN A 393 16.97 -3.63 19.20
CA GLN A 393 16.69 -4.74 20.09
C GLN A 393 15.72 -4.30 21.22
N LEU A 394 14.54 -4.91 21.27
CA LEU A 394 13.58 -4.73 22.35
C LEU A 394 13.98 -5.55 23.59
N PRO A 395 13.58 -5.12 24.81
CA PRO A 395 13.90 -5.82 26.06
C PRO A 395 13.48 -7.31 26.08
N GLY A 396 12.46 -7.69 25.30
CA GLY A 396 11.95 -9.06 25.19
C GLY A 396 12.58 -9.93 24.11
N GLY A 397 13.53 -9.41 23.32
CA GLY A 397 14.03 -10.11 22.14
C GLY A 397 13.48 -9.53 20.83
N GLY A 398 14.33 -9.36 19.80
CA GLY A 398 13.89 -8.96 18.47
C GLY A 398 13.46 -7.49 18.37
N ASP A 399 12.67 -7.16 17.34
CA ASP A 399 12.12 -5.83 17.09
C ASP A 399 10.81 -5.93 16.28
N TYR A 400 9.95 -4.91 16.31
CA TYR A 400 8.67 -4.89 15.59
C TYR A 400 8.86 -4.49 14.12
N PRO A 401 8.57 -5.39 13.15
CA PRO A 401 8.81 -5.09 11.74
C PRO A 401 7.92 -3.94 11.23
N PRO A 402 8.51 -2.94 10.53
CA PRO A 402 7.82 -1.77 9.97
C PRO A 402 6.92 -2.07 8.78
#